data_AF-A0A2N0ZAJ9-F1
#
_entry.id   AF-A0A2N0ZAJ9-F1
#
_cell.length_a   1.000
_cell.length_b   1.000
_cell.length_c   1.000
_cell.angle_alpha   90.00
_cell.angle_beta   90.00
_cell.angle_gamma   90.00
#
_symmetry.space_group_name_H-M   'P 1'
#
loop_
_entity.id
_entity.type
_entity.pdbx_description
1 polymer ?
#
loop_
_entity_poly.entity_id
_entity_poly.type
_entity_poly.pdbx_seq_one_letter_code
_entity_poly.pdbx_strand_id
1 'polypeptide(L)'
;MRNFFFNKFFWLGLIMLMVVVGIFMVGFLASVVNPIPKDLPVALVVEDEGVVIEETTFNLGESIQESLREQEDLPIRWIEIEDRSVAMNRLAEGDYYGILYIPKETSQNVLSLLQPNSKKPVIEVVLNEGSQYIAANTTNQIINNKVITEIVKDIQLKFVKELDGKEIVLNTEQLSALLNPLNVDQEVINEVGTNTANGNLPVLLTQILWLSIFIGSVILFMVLKKTYNGQKNVKSLISQIFGGLIFVVTIVTTMLLIAKGIFDVDITEIKTSFLFLIFAGLVFFFLQNALFNWIGLIASPIILLVFLFSIPILNFPTEYLPSLTNTLLYSWIPLRFSVEGLREVFFFDEVSLTSTILTLTWIGISGLIIMSLSLLRKKVKNKQTKETQVRVNNFE
;
A
#
# COMPACT_ATOMS: atom_id res chain seq x y z
N MET A 1 -20.94 -41.12 20.36
CA MET A 1 -21.31 -40.00 19.45
C MET A 1 -22.31 -39.04 20.07
N ARG A 2 -23.45 -39.49 20.62
CA ARG A 2 -24.48 -38.61 21.22
C ARG A 2 -23.89 -37.60 22.22
N ASN A 3 -23.15 -38.05 23.23
CA ASN A 3 -22.56 -37.18 24.25
C ASN A 3 -21.53 -36.16 23.72
N PHE A 4 -20.97 -36.37 22.52
CA PHE A 4 -20.04 -35.43 21.89
C PHE A 4 -20.80 -34.21 21.33
N PHE A 5 -21.87 -34.44 20.56
CA PHE A 5 -22.72 -33.38 20.00
C PHE A 5 -23.62 -32.71 21.05
N PHE A 6 -23.79 -33.26 22.25
CA PHE A 6 -24.45 -32.56 23.37
C PHE A 6 -23.50 -31.69 24.20
N ASN A 7 -22.20 -31.70 23.90
CA ASN A 7 -21.23 -30.89 24.63
C ASN A 7 -21.32 -29.41 24.20
N LYS A 8 -21.62 -28.52 25.16
CA LYS A 8 -21.70 -27.07 24.92
C LYS A 8 -20.39 -26.48 24.37
N PHE A 9 -19.24 -27.02 24.75
CA PHE A 9 -17.95 -26.54 24.24
C PHE A 9 -17.75 -26.78 22.74
N PHE A 10 -18.31 -27.87 22.20
CA PHE A 10 -18.26 -28.15 20.77
C PHE A 10 -19.01 -27.06 19.99
N TRP A 11 -20.25 -26.77 20.40
CA TRP A 11 -21.07 -25.76 19.75
C TRP A 11 -20.56 -24.33 19.98
N LEU A 12 -20.07 -24.02 21.19
CA LEU A 12 -19.43 -22.72 21.45
C LEU A 12 -18.17 -22.53 20.59
N GLY A 13 -17.36 -23.58 20.42
CA GLY A 13 -16.22 -23.57 19.52
C GLY A 13 -16.61 -23.31 18.06
N LEU A 14 -17.68 -23.95 17.58
CA LEU A 14 -18.21 -23.71 16.23
C LEU A 14 -18.75 -22.28 16.05
N ILE A 15 -19.49 -21.75 17.03
CA ILE A 15 -19.97 -20.36 16.99
C ILE A 15 -18.79 -19.39 16.95
N MET A 16 -17.79 -19.59 17.81
CA MET A 16 -16.57 -18.77 17.79
C MET A 16 -15.86 -18.85 16.44
N LEU A 17 -15.75 -20.05 15.85
CA LEU A 17 -15.18 -20.25 14.53
C LEU A 17 -15.98 -19.49 13.45
N MET A 18 -17.32 -19.58 13.47
CA MET A 18 -18.18 -18.84 12.54
C MET A 18 -18.01 -17.33 12.68
N VAL A 19 -17.88 -16.81 13.91
CA VAL A 19 -17.62 -15.39 14.15
C VAL A 19 -16.26 -14.98 13.58
N VAL A 20 -15.21 -15.77 13.83
CA VAL A 20 -13.87 -15.52 13.29
C VAL A 20 -13.89 -15.53 11.76
N VAL A 21 -14.51 -16.55 11.14
CA VAL A 21 -14.67 -16.63 9.68
C VAL A 21 -15.48 -15.44 9.15
N GLY A 22 -16.55 -15.04 9.83
CA GLY A 22 -17.36 -13.88 9.46
C GLY A 22 -16.55 -12.58 9.47
N ILE A 23 -15.76 -12.35 10.51
CA ILE A 23 -14.85 -11.19 10.59
C ILE A 23 -13.83 -11.22 9.44
N PHE A 24 -13.25 -12.38 9.15
CA PHE A 24 -12.34 -12.55 8.01
C PHE A 24 -13.02 -12.24 6.68
N MET A 25 -14.19 -12.82 6.43
CA MET A 25 -14.93 -12.62 5.20
C MET A 25 -15.33 -11.16 5.00
N VAL A 26 -15.83 -10.49 6.04
CA VAL A 26 -16.19 -9.07 5.95
C VAL A 26 -14.98 -8.20 5.68
N GLY A 27 -13.88 -8.36 6.43
CA GLY A 27 -12.67 -7.54 6.25
C GLY A 27 -12.01 -7.75 4.87
N PHE A 28 -11.96 -9.00 4.41
CA PHE A 28 -11.31 -9.35 3.16
C PHE A 28 -12.18 -9.02 1.94
N LEU A 29 -13.45 -9.41 1.94
CA LEU A 29 -14.34 -9.22 0.79
C LEU A 29 -14.78 -7.78 0.61
N ALA A 30 -15.00 -7.01 1.70
CA ALA A 30 -15.40 -5.62 1.58
C ALA A 30 -14.38 -4.78 0.79
N SER A 31 -13.09 -5.10 0.92
CA SER A 31 -12.01 -4.39 0.23
C SER A 31 -11.77 -4.92 -1.19
N VAL A 32 -12.17 -6.16 -1.49
CA VAL A 32 -11.75 -6.88 -2.73
C VAL A 32 -12.88 -7.03 -3.75
N VAL A 33 -14.13 -7.21 -3.31
CA VAL A 33 -15.25 -7.51 -4.21
C VAL A 33 -15.69 -6.29 -5.01
N ASN A 34 -15.72 -5.12 -4.37
CA ASN A 34 -16.01 -3.86 -5.04
C ASN A 34 -15.13 -2.74 -4.46
N PRO A 35 -13.84 -2.70 -4.85
CA PRO A 35 -12.87 -1.73 -4.36
C PRO A 35 -13.23 -0.34 -4.89
N ILE A 36 -14.10 0.39 -4.19
CA ILE A 36 -14.38 1.80 -4.47
C ILE A 36 -13.50 2.62 -3.53
N PRO A 37 -12.56 3.43 -4.04
CA PRO A 37 -11.78 4.31 -3.18
C PRO A 37 -12.71 5.33 -2.51
N LYS A 38 -12.36 5.73 -1.29
CA LYS A 38 -12.94 6.88 -0.61
C LYS A 38 -11.91 7.98 -0.56
N ASP A 39 -12.27 9.15 -1.08
CA ASP A 39 -11.47 10.37 -0.93
C ASP A 39 -10.04 10.25 -1.49
N LEU A 40 -9.91 9.70 -2.71
CA LEU A 40 -8.62 9.49 -3.37
C LEU A 40 -7.89 10.82 -3.55
N PRO A 41 -6.71 11.01 -2.92
CA PRO A 41 -6.04 12.29 -2.94
C PRO A 41 -5.45 12.57 -4.33
N VAL A 42 -5.86 13.69 -4.91
CA VAL A 42 -5.40 14.19 -6.21
C VAL A 42 -5.15 15.68 -6.09
N ALA A 43 -3.98 16.14 -6.52
CA ALA A 43 -3.68 17.56 -6.52
C ALA A 43 -4.34 18.26 -7.72
N LEU A 44 -4.89 19.44 -7.47
CA LEU A 44 -5.40 20.34 -8.50
C LEU A 44 -4.52 21.58 -8.52
N VAL A 45 -3.89 21.84 -9.66
CA VAL A 45 -3.05 23.01 -9.87
C VAL A 45 -3.66 23.82 -11.01
N VAL A 46 -4.14 25.02 -10.70
CA VAL A 46 -4.78 25.90 -11.67
C VAL A 46 -3.95 27.17 -11.80
N GLU A 47 -3.28 27.33 -12.94
CA GLU A 47 -2.52 28.54 -13.27
C GLU A 47 -3.24 29.43 -14.30
N ASP A 48 -4.40 29.00 -14.80
CA ASP A 48 -5.18 29.71 -15.81
C ASP A 48 -5.55 31.13 -15.36
N GLU A 49 -5.02 32.13 -16.08
CA GLU A 49 -5.23 33.55 -15.74
C GLU A 49 -6.58 34.08 -16.25
N GLY A 50 -7.28 33.29 -17.08
CA GLY A 50 -8.49 33.73 -17.75
C GLY A 50 -8.22 34.78 -18.83
N VAL A 51 -9.26 35.15 -19.56
CA VAL A 51 -9.22 36.17 -20.61
C VAL A 51 -10.41 37.10 -20.45
N VAL A 52 -10.17 38.40 -20.52
CA VAL A 52 -11.25 39.40 -20.54
C VAL A 52 -11.80 39.50 -21.97
N ILE A 53 -13.08 39.21 -22.13
CA ILE A 53 -13.81 39.36 -23.38
C ILE A 53 -14.86 40.46 -23.16
N GLU A 54 -14.71 41.56 -23.88
CA GLU A 54 -15.55 42.77 -23.71
C GLU A 54 -15.52 43.27 -22.26
N GLU A 55 -16.61 43.09 -21.48
CA GLU A 55 -16.74 43.47 -20.06
C GLU A 55 -16.82 42.26 -19.11
N THR A 56 -16.67 41.03 -19.63
CA THR A 56 -16.79 39.78 -18.86
C THR A 56 -15.49 38.97 -18.90
N THR A 57 -15.06 38.47 -17.73
CA THR A 57 -13.90 37.58 -17.62
C THR A 57 -14.32 36.15 -17.92
N PHE A 58 -13.73 35.55 -18.94
CA PHE A 58 -13.82 34.12 -19.22
C PHE A 58 -12.63 33.42 -18.56
N ASN A 59 -12.87 32.72 -17.45
CA ASN A 59 -11.87 31.88 -16.78
C ASN A 59 -12.39 30.44 -16.71
N LEU A 60 -11.80 29.56 -17.51
CA LEU A 60 -12.13 28.14 -17.52
C LEU A 60 -11.55 27.44 -16.29
N GLY A 61 -10.31 27.74 -15.90
CA GLY A 61 -9.67 27.16 -14.72
C GLY A 61 -10.49 27.35 -13.44
N GLU A 62 -10.95 28.57 -13.17
CA GLU A 62 -11.82 28.90 -12.02
C GLU A 62 -13.12 28.10 -12.07
N SER A 63 -13.76 28.04 -13.23
CA SER A 63 -15.00 27.26 -13.39
C SER A 63 -14.81 25.75 -13.23
N ILE A 64 -13.67 25.21 -13.68
CA ILE A 64 -13.32 23.80 -13.45
C ILE A 64 -13.11 23.58 -11.96
N GLN A 65 -12.36 24.45 -11.30
CA GLN A 65 -12.11 24.38 -9.87
C GLN A 65 -13.42 24.39 -9.06
N GLU A 66 -14.34 25.30 -9.37
CA GLU A 66 -15.66 25.34 -8.73
C GLU A 66 -16.48 24.07 -9.01
N SER A 67 -16.55 23.62 -10.27
CA SER A 67 -17.30 22.42 -10.65
C SER A 67 -16.78 21.17 -9.94
N LEU A 68 -15.46 21.04 -9.81
CA LEU A 68 -14.82 19.91 -9.14
C LEU A 68 -15.01 19.94 -7.61
N ARG A 69 -15.17 21.13 -7.01
CA ARG A 69 -15.53 21.28 -5.59
C ARG A 69 -16.96 20.85 -5.30
N GLU A 70 -17.88 21.14 -6.22
CA GLU A 70 -19.31 20.83 -6.06
C GLU A 70 -19.67 19.36 -6.38
N GLN A 71 -18.77 18.63 -7.07
CA GLN A 71 -19.00 17.23 -7.44
C GLN A 71 -18.79 16.26 -6.27
N GLU A 72 -19.86 15.99 -5.51
CA GLU A 72 -19.86 14.99 -4.43
C GLU A 72 -19.77 13.53 -4.91
N ASP A 73 -20.07 13.26 -6.18
CA ASP A 73 -20.09 11.89 -6.74
C ASP A 73 -18.71 11.34 -7.14
N LEU A 74 -17.67 12.19 -7.13
CA LEU A 74 -16.31 11.77 -7.45
C LEU A 74 -15.64 11.21 -6.19
N PRO A 75 -15.07 10.00 -6.22
CA PRO A 75 -14.31 9.45 -5.10
C PRO A 75 -12.90 10.05 -5.03
N ILE A 76 -12.77 11.36 -5.30
CA ILE A 76 -11.53 12.13 -5.30
C ILE A 76 -11.61 13.19 -4.21
N ARG A 77 -10.52 13.34 -3.45
CA ARG A 77 -10.28 14.47 -2.57
C ARG A 77 -9.29 15.41 -3.24
N TRP A 78 -9.81 16.52 -3.75
CA TRP A 78 -8.99 17.56 -4.37
C TRP A 78 -8.11 18.25 -3.34
N ILE A 79 -6.82 18.35 -3.64
CA ILE A 79 -5.83 19.09 -2.86
C ILE A 79 -5.35 20.24 -3.73
N GLU A 80 -5.83 21.44 -3.44
CA GLU A 80 -5.46 22.61 -4.23
C GLU A 80 -4.07 23.09 -3.87
N ILE A 81 -3.25 23.31 -4.89
CA ILE A 81 -1.87 23.75 -4.74
C ILE A 81 -1.63 24.83 -5.80
N GLU A 82 -1.12 25.99 -5.37
CA GLU A 82 -0.85 27.12 -6.26
C GLU A 82 0.41 26.90 -7.11
N ASP A 83 1.44 26.28 -6.53
CA ASP A 83 2.76 26.13 -7.15
C ASP A 83 2.97 24.71 -7.71
N ARG A 84 3.20 24.62 -9.03
CA ARG A 84 3.49 23.35 -9.72
C ARG A 84 4.68 22.60 -9.13
N SER A 85 5.75 23.28 -8.74
CA SER A 85 6.95 22.62 -8.19
C SER A 85 6.67 22.01 -6.82
N VAL A 86 5.92 22.71 -5.96
CA VAL A 86 5.43 22.15 -4.69
C VAL A 86 4.55 20.93 -4.96
N ALA A 87 3.69 21.02 -5.99
CA ALA A 87 2.83 19.90 -6.35
C ALA A 87 3.64 18.67 -6.83
N MET A 88 4.69 18.88 -7.63
CA MET A 88 5.55 17.79 -8.10
C MET A 88 6.36 17.15 -6.97
N ASN A 89 6.91 17.95 -6.05
CA ASN A 89 7.67 17.42 -4.91
C ASN A 89 6.80 16.55 -4.00
N ARG A 90 5.60 17.02 -3.67
CA ARG A 90 4.67 16.24 -2.82
C ARG A 90 4.10 15.02 -3.55
N LEU A 91 3.94 15.09 -4.87
CA LEU A 91 3.64 13.91 -5.69
C LEU A 91 4.75 12.87 -5.56
N ALA A 92 6.01 13.29 -5.66
CA ALA A 92 7.18 12.43 -5.52
C ALA A 92 7.35 11.89 -4.08
N GLU A 93 6.86 12.57 -3.06
CA GLU A 93 6.82 12.06 -1.68
C GLU A 93 5.66 11.07 -1.42
N GLY A 94 4.68 11.00 -2.33
CA GLY A 94 3.53 10.09 -2.22
C GLY A 94 2.35 10.65 -1.42
N ASP A 95 2.25 11.97 -1.26
CA ASP A 95 1.12 12.65 -0.59
C ASP A 95 -0.22 12.46 -1.33
N TYR A 96 -0.14 12.24 -2.65
CA TYR A 96 -1.26 11.97 -3.55
C TYR A 96 -0.80 11.15 -4.75
N TYR A 97 -1.76 10.64 -5.53
CA TYR A 97 -1.49 9.68 -6.60
C TYR A 97 -1.42 10.30 -8.00
N GLY A 98 -1.87 11.54 -8.13
CA GLY A 98 -1.72 12.30 -9.36
C GLY A 98 -2.00 13.79 -9.19
N ILE A 99 -1.67 14.54 -10.24
CA ILE A 99 -1.91 15.98 -10.40
C ILE A 99 -2.77 16.18 -11.64
N LEU A 100 -3.82 16.98 -11.51
CA LEU A 100 -4.50 17.62 -12.63
C LEU A 100 -3.98 19.05 -12.74
N TYR A 101 -3.22 19.34 -13.79
CA TYR A 101 -2.61 20.65 -14.01
C TYR A 101 -3.30 21.37 -15.17
N ILE A 102 -3.78 22.58 -14.88
CA ILE A 102 -4.45 23.48 -15.82
C ILE A 102 -3.50 24.65 -16.12
N PRO A 103 -2.85 24.68 -17.30
CA PRO A 103 -1.85 25.69 -17.62
C PRO A 103 -2.42 27.11 -17.73
N LYS A 104 -1.55 28.10 -17.56
CA LYS A 104 -1.84 29.54 -17.63
C LYS A 104 -2.61 30.02 -18.88
N GLU A 105 -2.35 29.41 -20.03
CA GLU A 105 -2.92 29.84 -21.32
C GLU A 105 -4.22 29.09 -21.68
N THR A 106 -4.81 28.35 -20.74
CA THR A 106 -5.93 27.45 -21.01
C THR A 106 -7.13 28.20 -21.56
N SER A 107 -7.61 29.24 -20.85
CA SER A 107 -8.73 30.05 -21.31
C SER A 107 -8.45 30.74 -22.66
N GLN A 108 -7.22 31.19 -22.87
CA GLN A 108 -6.83 31.83 -24.13
C GLN A 108 -6.87 30.87 -25.31
N ASN A 109 -6.34 29.65 -25.12
CA ASN A 109 -6.31 28.63 -26.16
C ASN A 109 -7.72 28.13 -26.50
N VAL A 110 -8.59 27.98 -25.49
CA VAL A 110 -10.01 27.66 -25.69
C VAL A 110 -10.67 28.68 -26.60
N LEU A 111 -10.53 29.98 -26.33
CA LEU A 111 -11.13 31.02 -27.17
C LEU A 111 -10.54 31.07 -28.59
N SER A 112 -9.30 30.66 -28.77
CA SER A 112 -8.66 30.58 -30.08
C SER A 112 -9.28 29.53 -31.01
N LEU A 113 -10.07 28.58 -30.48
CA LEU A 113 -10.71 27.50 -31.26
C LEU A 113 -11.67 28.02 -32.34
N LEU A 114 -12.18 29.25 -32.18
CA LEU A 114 -13.04 29.91 -33.18
C LEU A 114 -12.26 30.73 -34.21
N GLN A 115 -10.94 30.83 -34.09
CA GLN A 115 -10.08 31.64 -34.97
C GLN A 115 -9.31 30.77 -36.00
N PRO A 116 -8.93 31.33 -37.16
CA PRO A 116 -7.97 30.67 -38.05
C PRO A 116 -6.62 30.46 -37.33
N ASN A 117 -6.01 29.27 -37.48
CA ASN A 117 -4.81 28.82 -36.74
C ASN A 117 -5.02 28.63 -35.22
N SER A 118 -6.13 27.99 -34.84
CA SER A 118 -6.44 27.68 -33.44
C SER A 118 -5.38 26.81 -32.76
N LYS A 119 -5.10 27.08 -31.49
CA LYS A 119 -4.29 26.20 -30.63
C LYS A 119 -5.20 25.52 -29.62
N LYS A 120 -5.16 24.19 -29.56
CA LYS A 120 -5.91 23.46 -28.54
C LYS A 120 -5.25 23.64 -27.17
N PRO A 121 -6.00 23.95 -26.11
CA PRO A 121 -5.50 23.85 -24.74
C PRO A 121 -5.02 22.43 -24.46
N VAL A 122 -3.97 22.33 -23.64
CA VAL A 122 -3.42 21.06 -23.16
C VAL A 122 -3.67 21.02 -21.65
N ILE A 123 -4.32 19.98 -21.16
CA ILE A 123 -4.42 19.69 -19.72
C ILE A 123 -3.39 18.61 -19.42
N GLU A 124 -2.57 18.80 -18.39
CA GLU A 124 -1.54 17.83 -18.02
C GLU A 124 -2.06 16.97 -16.85
N VAL A 125 -1.90 15.66 -16.97
CA VAL A 125 -2.20 14.69 -15.92
C VAL A 125 -0.90 13.99 -15.55
N VAL A 126 -0.39 14.27 -14.35
CA VAL A 126 0.84 13.65 -13.85
C VAL A 126 0.46 12.56 -12.84
N LEU A 127 1.01 11.36 -12.97
CA LEU A 127 0.72 10.22 -12.09
C LEU A 127 1.98 9.69 -11.41
N ASN A 128 1.85 9.21 -10.18
CA ASN A 128 2.95 8.50 -9.49
C ASN A 128 2.61 7.02 -9.33
N GLU A 129 3.01 6.20 -10.29
CA GLU A 129 2.74 4.76 -10.27
C GLU A 129 3.50 4.01 -9.16
N GLY A 130 4.73 4.44 -8.87
CA GLY A 130 5.60 3.83 -7.87
C GLY A 130 5.09 3.94 -6.44
N SER A 131 4.36 5.01 -6.12
CA SER A 131 3.72 5.19 -4.81
C SER A 131 2.64 4.13 -4.56
N GLN A 132 1.73 3.97 -5.52
CA GLN A 132 0.72 2.93 -5.56
C GLN A 132 0.09 2.82 -6.95
N TYR A 133 0.42 1.73 -7.65
CA TYR A 133 -0.03 1.49 -9.02
C TYR A 133 -1.56 1.48 -9.17
N ILE A 134 -2.28 0.80 -8.26
CA ILE A 134 -3.76 0.73 -8.30
C ILE A 134 -4.37 2.13 -8.16
N ALA A 135 -3.80 2.96 -7.30
CA ALA A 135 -4.30 4.30 -7.02
C ALA A 135 -4.04 5.24 -8.21
N ALA A 136 -2.83 5.22 -8.76
CA ALA A 136 -2.44 6.01 -9.91
C ALA A 136 -3.30 5.67 -11.14
N ASN A 137 -3.48 4.39 -11.44
CA ASN A 137 -4.32 3.95 -12.56
C ASN A 137 -5.81 4.29 -12.34
N THR A 138 -6.32 4.12 -11.11
CA THR A 138 -7.71 4.52 -10.79
C THR A 138 -7.90 6.03 -10.91
N THR A 139 -6.92 6.82 -10.44
CA THR A 139 -6.89 8.28 -10.61
C THR A 139 -6.96 8.65 -12.09
N ASN A 140 -6.10 8.04 -12.93
CA ASN A 140 -6.08 8.28 -14.36
C ASN A 140 -7.43 7.98 -15.02
N GLN A 141 -8.05 6.85 -14.65
CA GLN A 141 -9.36 6.46 -15.18
C GLN A 141 -10.46 7.43 -14.77
N ILE A 142 -10.48 7.90 -13.52
CA ILE A 142 -11.47 8.88 -13.07
C ILE A 142 -11.25 10.21 -13.79
N ILE A 143 -10.01 10.69 -13.87
CA ILE A 143 -9.69 11.95 -14.54
C ILE A 143 -10.09 11.88 -16.01
N ASN A 144 -9.59 10.91 -16.78
CA ASN A 144 -9.82 10.86 -18.22
C ASN A 144 -11.29 10.55 -18.59
N ASN A 145 -11.97 9.66 -17.84
CA ASN A 145 -13.31 9.24 -18.24
C ASN A 145 -14.42 10.12 -17.66
N LYS A 146 -14.20 10.77 -16.51
CA LYS A 146 -15.21 11.60 -15.85
C LYS A 146 -14.84 13.08 -15.86
N VAL A 147 -13.68 13.44 -15.31
CA VAL A 147 -13.29 14.85 -15.13
C VAL A 147 -13.09 15.55 -16.48
N ILE A 148 -12.26 14.99 -17.35
CA ILE A 148 -12.01 15.54 -18.69
C ILE A 148 -13.30 15.59 -19.51
N THR A 149 -14.15 14.56 -19.42
CA THR A 149 -15.46 14.54 -20.09
C THR A 149 -16.37 15.68 -19.63
N GLU A 150 -16.45 15.96 -18.33
CA GLU A 150 -17.23 17.08 -17.80
C GLU A 150 -16.62 18.44 -18.17
N ILE A 151 -15.28 18.57 -18.19
CA ILE A 151 -14.59 19.78 -18.68
C ILE A 151 -14.94 20.03 -20.15
N VAL A 152 -14.84 19.02 -21.01
CA VAL A 152 -15.18 19.13 -22.44
C VAL A 152 -16.64 19.56 -22.61
N LYS A 153 -17.54 18.99 -21.83
CA LYS A 153 -18.96 19.34 -21.85
C LYS A 153 -19.21 20.78 -21.38
N ASP A 154 -18.53 21.25 -20.32
CA ASP A 154 -18.65 22.63 -19.87
C ASP A 154 -18.15 23.63 -20.92
N ILE A 155 -17.00 23.35 -21.56
CA ILE A 155 -16.49 24.14 -22.68
C ILE A 155 -17.53 24.20 -23.80
N GLN A 156 -18.07 23.05 -24.22
CA GLN A 156 -19.07 22.98 -25.29
C GLN A 156 -20.34 23.76 -24.94
N LEU A 157 -20.85 23.64 -23.70
CA LEU A 157 -22.05 24.36 -23.25
C LEU A 157 -21.82 25.88 -23.22
N LYS A 158 -20.67 26.33 -22.73
CA LYS A 158 -20.31 27.75 -22.74
C LYS A 158 -20.19 28.29 -24.16
N PHE A 159 -19.60 27.53 -25.08
CA PHE A 159 -19.57 27.92 -26.49
C PHE A 159 -20.95 27.98 -27.11
N VAL A 160 -21.79 26.96 -26.94
CA VAL A 160 -23.15 26.97 -27.49
C VAL A 160 -23.93 28.18 -26.99
N LYS A 161 -23.78 28.54 -25.71
CA LYS A 161 -24.41 29.72 -25.11
C LYS A 161 -23.86 31.03 -25.70
N GLU A 162 -22.56 31.11 -25.94
CA GLU A 162 -21.91 32.30 -26.53
C GLU A 162 -22.26 32.50 -28.02
N LEU A 163 -22.52 31.40 -28.73
CA LEU A 163 -22.92 31.41 -30.14
C LEU A 163 -24.44 31.63 -30.32
N ASP A 164 -25.23 31.56 -29.24
CA ASP A 164 -26.69 31.73 -29.30
C ASP A 164 -27.05 33.13 -29.83
N GLY A 165 -27.88 33.16 -30.89
CA GLY A 165 -28.26 34.40 -31.57
C GLY A 165 -27.19 35.04 -32.47
N LYS A 166 -26.01 34.43 -32.66
CA LYS A 166 -24.96 34.91 -33.58
C LYS A 166 -24.90 34.04 -34.84
N GLU A 167 -25.00 34.64 -36.04
CA GLU A 167 -24.79 33.92 -37.31
C GLU A 167 -23.29 33.68 -37.55
N ILE A 168 -22.78 32.53 -37.12
CA ILE A 168 -21.37 32.16 -37.26
C ILE A 168 -21.22 30.99 -38.24
N VAL A 169 -20.43 31.20 -39.29
CA VAL A 169 -20.08 30.16 -40.26
C VAL A 169 -18.80 29.47 -39.80
N LEU A 170 -18.91 28.23 -39.32
CA LEU A 170 -17.76 27.41 -38.94
C LEU A 170 -17.29 26.58 -40.13
N ASN A 171 -15.98 26.53 -40.34
CA ASN A 171 -15.37 25.56 -41.25
C ASN A 171 -15.23 24.18 -40.54
N THR A 172 -14.84 23.16 -41.30
CA THR A 172 -14.68 21.79 -40.78
C THR A 172 -13.63 21.69 -39.67
N GLU A 173 -12.58 22.51 -39.72
CA GLU A 173 -11.51 22.53 -38.73
C GLU A 173 -12.00 23.08 -37.38
N GLN A 174 -12.71 24.20 -37.40
CA GLN A 174 -13.32 24.82 -36.22
C GLN A 174 -14.41 23.92 -35.61
N LEU A 175 -15.22 23.26 -36.44
CA LEU A 175 -16.20 22.29 -35.95
C LEU A 175 -15.52 21.09 -35.26
N SER A 176 -14.45 20.57 -35.86
CA SER A 176 -13.68 19.45 -35.29
C SER A 176 -12.96 19.86 -33.99
N ALA A 177 -12.48 21.10 -33.94
CA ALA A 177 -11.89 21.70 -32.75
C ALA A 177 -12.93 21.82 -31.63
N LEU A 178 -14.18 22.23 -31.90
CA LEU A 178 -15.23 22.31 -30.89
C LEU A 178 -15.67 20.92 -30.35
N LEU A 179 -15.71 19.91 -31.21
CA LEU A 179 -16.06 18.53 -30.81
C LEU A 179 -14.99 17.87 -29.95
N ASN A 180 -13.72 18.26 -30.13
CA ASN A 180 -12.61 17.81 -29.31
C ASN A 180 -11.73 19.02 -28.91
N PRO A 181 -12.18 19.81 -27.90
CA PRO A 181 -11.67 21.15 -27.64
C PRO A 181 -10.35 21.20 -26.91
N LEU A 182 -9.83 20.07 -26.41
CA LEU A 182 -8.58 20.02 -25.68
C LEU A 182 -7.78 18.77 -26.00
N ASN A 183 -6.49 18.81 -25.70
CA ASN A 183 -5.65 17.62 -25.61
C ASN A 183 -5.36 17.34 -24.13
N VAL A 184 -5.16 16.07 -23.79
CA VAL A 184 -4.66 15.66 -22.48
C VAL A 184 -3.25 15.15 -22.69
N ASP A 185 -2.28 15.76 -22.02
CA ASP A 185 -0.93 15.22 -21.92
C ASP A 185 -0.82 14.42 -20.62
N GLN A 186 -0.19 13.26 -20.69
CA GLN A 186 -0.06 12.36 -19.56
C GLN A 186 1.42 12.12 -19.26
N GLU A 187 1.83 12.51 -18.06
CA GLU A 187 3.17 12.25 -17.54
C GLU A 187 3.08 11.20 -16.42
N VAL A 188 4.03 10.27 -16.39
CA VAL A 188 4.15 9.28 -15.33
C VAL A 188 5.51 9.42 -14.69
N ILE A 189 5.54 9.65 -13.38
CA ILE A 189 6.75 9.61 -12.56
C ILE A 189 6.81 8.30 -11.78
N ASN A 190 8.03 7.88 -11.40
CA ASN A 190 8.28 6.62 -10.70
C ASN A 190 7.58 5.44 -11.40
N GLU A 191 7.77 5.33 -12.72
CA GLU A 191 7.04 4.40 -13.57
C GLU A 191 7.20 2.94 -13.10
N VAL A 192 6.11 2.19 -13.14
CA VAL A 192 6.14 0.77 -12.81
C VAL A 192 6.58 -0.01 -14.04
N GLY A 193 7.84 -0.45 -14.01
CA GLY A 193 8.44 -1.23 -15.09
C GLY A 193 7.76 -2.59 -15.33
N THR A 194 8.09 -3.21 -16.46
CA THR A 194 7.64 -4.56 -16.82
C THR A 194 8.19 -5.62 -15.86
N ASN A 195 7.54 -6.79 -15.77
CA ASN A 195 7.97 -7.90 -14.90
C ASN A 195 8.06 -7.58 -13.39
N THR A 196 7.38 -6.52 -12.93
CA THR A 196 7.28 -6.13 -11.50
C THR A 196 5.96 -6.53 -10.86
N ALA A 197 5.22 -7.46 -11.48
CA ALA A 197 3.86 -7.84 -11.09
C ALA A 197 2.90 -6.64 -10.99
N ASN A 198 2.93 -5.74 -12.00
CA ASN A 198 2.16 -4.49 -12.03
C ASN A 198 2.38 -3.65 -10.76
N GLY A 199 3.64 -3.49 -10.36
CA GLY A 199 4.02 -2.71 -9.17
C GLY A 199 3.80 -3.43 -7.84
N ASN A 200 3.26 -4.66 -7.86
CA ASN A 200 2.93 -5.41 -6.65
C ASN A 200 4.10 -6.27 -6.12
N LEU A 201 5.25 -6.26 -6.78
CA LEU A 201 6.41 -7.05 -6.37
C LEU A 201 6.88 -6.77 -4.92
N PRO A 202 6.98 -5.51 -4.41
CA PRO A 202 7.22 -5.24 -2.98
C PRO A 202 6.32 -6.00 -2.01
N VAL A 203 5.04 -6.15 -2.36
CA VAL A 203 4.05 -6.91 -1.57
C VAL A 203 4.36 -8.39 -1.59
N LEU A 204 4.56 -8.97 -2.79
CA LEU A 204 4.87 -10.39 -2.95
C LEU A 204 6.15 -10.76 -2.21
N LEU A 205 7.20 -9.95 -2.35
CA LEU A 205 8.48 -10.17 -1.69
C LEU A 205 8.32 -10.11 -0.15
N THR A 206 7.59 -9.13 0.37
CA THR A 206 7.33 -9.02 1.81
C THR A 206 6.53 -10.21 2.34
N GLN A 207 5.50 -10.67 1.62
CA GLN A 207 4.67 -11.80 2.03
C GLN A 207 5.46 -13.12 2.04
N ILE A 208 6.25 -13.37 0.99
CA ILE A 208 7.12 -14.54 0.89
C ILE A 208 8.17 -14.51 2.01
N LEU A 209 8.79 -13.35 2.24
CA LEU A 209 9.77 -13.17 3.30
C LEU A 209 9.15 -13.47 4.67
N TRP A 210 7.99 -12.89 5.00
CA TRP A 210 7.31 -13.12 6.27
C TRP A 210 7.04 -14.60 6.55
N LEU A 211 6.49 -15.32 5.56
CA LEU A 211 6.18 -16.74 5.69
C LEU A 211 7.43 -17.62 5.77
N SER A 212 8.45 -17.31 4.98
CA SER A 212 9.72 -18.04 4.98
C SER A 212 10.45 -17.88 6.32
N ILE A 213 10.46 -16.66 6.86
CA ILE A 213 11.00 -16.35 8.19
C ILE A 213 10.18 -17.02 9.28
N PHE A 214 8.86 -17.12 9.12
CA PHE A 214 8.00 -17.86 10.06
C PHE A 214 8.35 -19.34 10.10
N ILE A 215 8.45 -20.00 8.94
CA ILE A 215 8.86 -21.40 8.86
C ILE A 215 10.26 -21.59 9.46
N GLY A 216 11.22 -20.73 9.09
CA GLY A 216 12.58 -20.74 9.64
C GLY A 216 12.60 -20.55 11.16
N SER A 217 11.76 -19.67 11.69
CA SER A 217 11.63 -19.40 13.13
C SER A 217 11.05 -20.61 13.88
N VAL A 218 10.05 -21.31 13.31
CA VAL A 218 9.52 -22.55 13.87
C VAL A 218 10.60 -23.62 13.93
N ILE A 219 11.35 -23.82 12.82
CA ILE A 219 12.44 -24.80 12.75
C ILE A 219 13.52 -24.47 13.79
N LEU A 220 14.01 -23.23 13.81
CA LEU A 220 15.05 -22.79 14.73
C LEU A 220 14.59 -22.91 16.18
N PHE A 221 13.34 -22.56 16.49
CA PHE A 221 12.77 -22.74 17.82
C PHE A 221 12.78 -24.21 18.26
N MET A 222 12.40 -25.14 17.37
CA MET A 222 12.44 -26.57 17.66
C MET A 222 13.88 -27.09 17.88
N VAL A 223 14.82 -26.64 17.05
CA VAL A 223 16.24 -26.99 17.17
C VAL A 223 16.78 -26.50 18.52
N LEU A 224 16.57 -25.23 18.87
CA LEU A 224 17.05 -24.64 20.13
C LEU A 224 16.40 -25.31 21.35
N LYS A 225 15.10 -25.60 21.28
CA LYS A 225 14.40 -26.32 22.36
C LYS A 225 15.02 -27.70 22.59
N LYS A 226 15.41 -28.41 21.54
CA LYS A 226 16.10 -29.72 21.63
C LYS A 226 17.53 -29.57 22.15
N THR A 227 18.31 -28.64 21.61
CA THR A 227 19.73 -28.44 21.95
C THR A 227 19.93 -27.97 23.39
N TYR A 228 19.07 -27.07 23.88
CA TYR A 228 19.19 -26.50 25.22
C TYR A 228 18.19 -27.09 26.23
N ASN A 229 17.52 -28.21 25.90
CA ASN A 229 16.49 -28.83 26.75
C ASN A 229 15.41 -27.83 27.22
N GLY A 230 15.03 -26.90 26.35
CA GLY A 230 14.08 -25.82 26.62
C GLY A 230 14.55 -24.79 27.65
N GLN A 231 15.83 -24.80 28.05
CA GLN A 231 16.38 -23.80 28.94
C GLN A 231 16.63 -22.48 28.21
N LYS A 232 16.08 -21.40 28.75
CA LYS A 232 16.32 -20.04 28.26
C LYS A 232 17.53 -19.47 28.97
N ASN A 233 18.67 -19.47 28.31
CA ASN A 233 19.91 -18.91 28.82
C ASN A 233 20.58 -18.05 27.74
N VAL A 234 21.60 -17.28 28.14
CA VAL A 234 22.30 -16.36 27.24
C VAL A 234 22.89 -17.09 26.02
N LYS A 235 23.40 -18.32 26.20
CA LYS A 235 23.92 -19.14 25.08
C LYS A 235 22.85 -19.46 24.05
N SER A 236 21.66 -19.89 24.49
CA SER A 236 20.52 -20.15 23.61
C SER A 236 20.07 -18.89 22.87
N LEU A 237 20.07 -17.73 23.53
CA LEU A 237 19.70 -16.46 22.90
C LEU A 237 20.71 -16.05 21.82
N ILE A 238 22.01 -16.14 22.12
CA ILE A 238 23.08 -15.86 21.16
C ILE A 238 22.96 -16.80 19.94
N SER A 239 22.78 -18.11 20.17
CA SER A 239 22.57 -19.07 19.07
C SER A 239 21.30 -18.80 18.27
N GLN A 240 20.26 -18.25 18.89
CA GLN A 240 19.04 -17.85 18.19
C GLN A 240 19.27 -16.63 17.30
N ILE A 241 20.04 -15.63 17.75
CA ILE A 241 20.36 -14.44 16.96
C ILE A 241 21.25 -14.81 15.76
N PHE A 242 22.35 -15.54 15.98
CA PHE A 242 23.23 -15.97 14.89
C PHE A 242 22.55 -16.95 13.93
N GLY A 243 21.78 -17.91 14.47
CA GLY A 243 20.99 -18.82 13.66
C GLY A 243 19.95 -18.06 12.83
N GLY A 244 19.27 -17.09 13.42
CA GLY A 244 18.33 -16.21 12.74
C GLY A 244 18.95 -15.46 11.58
N LEU A 245 20.12 -14.84 11.79
CA LEU A 245 20.85 -14.15 10.73
C LEU A 245 21.18 -15.08 9.56
N ILE A 246 21.66 -16.30 9.83
CA ILE A 246 21.96 -17.29 8.79
C ILE A 246 20.70 -17.64 8.01
N PHE A 247 19.60 -17.97 8.69
CA PHE A 247 18.32 -18.28 8.04
C PHE A 247 17.82 -17.12 7.17
N VAL A 248 17.86 -15.89 7.68
CA VAL A 248 17.42 -14.69 6.96
C VAL A 248 18.26 -14.49 5.69
N VAL A 249 19.59 -14.53 5.81
CA VAL A 249 20.49 -14.36 4.65
C VAL A 249 20.27 -15.46 3.62
N THR A 250 20.11 -16.72 4.04
CA THR A 250 19.81 -17.83 3.13
C THR A 250 18.47 -17.61 2.43
N ILE A 251 17.41 -17.27 3.16
CA ILE A 251 16.07 -17.03 2.60
C ILE A 251 16.11 -15.91 1.56
N VAL A 252 16.68 -14.74 1.90
CA VAL A 252 16.75 -13.58 1.00
C VAL A 252 17.60 -13.88 -0.23
N THR A 253 18.73 -14.57 -0.06
CA THR A 253 19.59 -14.97 -1.18
C THR A 253 18.84 -15.90 -2.14
N THR A 254 18.22 -16.96 -1.63
CA THR A 254 17.44 -17.90 -2.45
C THR A 254 16.27 -17.22 -3.14
N MET A 255 15.55 -16.36 -2.43
CA MET A 255 14.42 -15.59 -2.94
C MET A 255 14.82 -14.71 -4.12
N LEU A 256 15.90 -13.93 -4.02
CA LEU A 256 16.36 -13.06 -5.11
C LEU A 256 16.97 -13.85 -6.28
N LEU A 257 17.65 -14.97 -6.01
CA LEU A 257 18.15 -15.86 -7.07
C LEU A 257 17.01 -16.46 -7.89
N ILE A 258 15.91 -16.87 -7.25
CA ILE A 258 14.72 -17.37 -7.95
C ILE A 258 14.03 -16.25 -8.71
N ALA A 259 13.80 -15.10 -8.08
CA ALA A 259 13.14 -13.96 -8.71
C ALA A 259 13.87 -13.53 -9.99
N LYS A 260 15.20 -13.31 -9.91
CA LYS A 260 15.99 -12.85 -11.06
C LYS A 260 16.35 -13.97 -12.03
N GLY A 261 16.68 -15.16 -11.53
CA GLY A 261 17.20 -16.24 -12.36
C GLY A 261 16.13 -17.10 -13.06
N ILE A 262 14.96 -17.27 -12.44
CA ILE A 262 13.88 -18.12 -12.99
C ILE A 262 12.77 -17.28 -13.61
N PHE A 263 12.38 -16.19 -12.94
CA PHE A 263 11.21 -15.39 -13.33
C PHE A 263 11.56 -14.09 -14.05
N ASP A 264 12.86 -13.79 -14.22
CA ASP A 264 13.35 -12.56 -14.86
C ASP A 264 12.66 -11.30 -14.32
N VAL A 265 12.54 -11.25 -13.00
CA VAL A 265 11.91 -10.14 -12.28
C VAL A 265 12.80 -8.91 -12.38
N ASP A 266 12.20 -7.79 -12.76
CA ASP A 266 12.90 -6.51 -12.82
C ASP A 266 13.10 -5.94 -11.41
N ILE A 267 14.37 -5.71 -11.06
CA ILE A 267 14.80 -5.19 -9.76
C ILE A 267 15.90 -4.17 -10.05
N THR A 268 15.53 -2.89 -10.02
CA THR A 268 16.37 -1.73 -10.33
C THR A 268 17.70 -1.77 -9.57
N GLU A 269 17.62 -1.87 -8.24
CA GLU A 269 18.79 -1.86 -7.35
C GLU A 269 18.87 -3.13 -6.50
N ILE A 270 19.45 -4.19 -7.08
CA ILE A 270 19.54 -5.51 -6.44
C ILE A 270 20.29 -5.48 -5.11
N LYS A 271 21.33 -4.64 -4.98
CA LYS A 271 22.15 -4.55 -3.75
C LYS A 271 21.36 -3.91 -2.62
N THR A 272 20.71 -2.77 -2.89
CA THR A 272 19.87 -2.08 -1.92
C THR A 272 18.69 -2.94 -1.51
N SER A 273 18.05 -3.60 -2.48
CA SER A 273 16.97 -4.56 -2.26
C SER A 273 17.41 -5.71 -1.36
N PHE A 274 18.60 -6.29 -1.60
CA PHE A 274 19.15 -7.37 -0.78
C PHE A 274 19.38 -6.94 0.67
N LEU A 275 20.01 -5.77 0.89
CA LEU A 275 20.26 -5.24 2.22
C LEU A 275 18.97 -4.91 2.96
N PHE A 276 18.00 -4.27 2.28
CA PHE A 276 16.71 -3.96 2.85
C PHE A 276 15.94 -5.23 3.25
N LEU A 277 15.91 -6.25 2.39
CA LEU A 277 15.24 -7.51 2.69
C LEU A 277 15.87 -8.27 3.86
N ILE A 278 17.21 -8.22 4.01
CA ILE A 278 17.87 -8.76 5.21
C ILE A 278 17.42 -7.99 6.46
N PHE A 279 17.41 -6.67 6.39
CA PHE A 279 16.97 -5.82 7.50
C PHE A 279 15.52 -6.12 7.90
N ALA A 280 14.58 -6.07 6.96
CA ALA A 280 13.18 -6.41 7.19
C ALA A 280 13.01 -7.86 7.69
N GLY A 281 13.77 -8.80 7.12
CA GLY A 281 13.78 -10.20 7.53
C GLY A 281 14.23 -10.40 8.98
N LEU A 282 15.24 -9.66 9.43
CA LEU A 282 15.67 -9.66 10.84
C LEU A 282 14.61 -9.07 11.77
N VAL A 283 13.96 -7.97 11.37
CA VAL A 283 12.83 -7.39 12.12
C VAL A 283 11.71 -8.42 12.31
N PHE A 284 11.30 -9.08 11.22
CA PHE A 284 10.29 -10.14 11.27
C PHE A 284 10.75 -11.32 12.15
N PHE A 285 12.01 -11.73 12.01
CA PHE A 285 12.58 -12.81 12.80
C PHE A 285 12.53 -12.50 14.29
N PHE A 286 12.93 -11.30 14.71
CA PHE A 286 12.90 -10.91 16.13
C PHE A 286 11.48 -10.87 16.69
N LEU A 287 10.52 -10.32 15.94
CA LEU A 287 9.11 -10.30 16.34
C LEU A 287 8.55 -11.71 16.53
N GLN A 288 8.75 -12.58 15.55
CA GLN A 288 8.21 -13.94 15.57
C GLN A 288 8.88 -14.78 16.66
N ASN A 289 10.21 -14.68 16.82
CA ASN A 289 10.94 -15.40 17.86
C ASN A 289 10.67 -14.85 19.26
N ALA A 290 10.36 -13.56 19.42
CA ALA A 290 9.83 -13.05 20.67
C ALA A 290 8.54 -13.81 21.04
N LEU A 291 7.58 -13.94 20.13
CA LEU A 291 6.35 -14.70 20.39
C LEU A 291 6.65 -16.17 20.73
N PHE A 292 7.48 -16.87 19.96
CA PHE A 292 7.85 -18.26 20.27
C PHE A 292 8.53 -18.40 21.62
N ASN A 293 9.43 -17.48 21.98
CA ASN A 293 10.09 -17.51 23.28
C ASN A 293 9.08 -17.31 24.41
N TRP A 294 8.03 -16.50 24.22
CA TRP A 294 7.05 -16.22 25.27
C TRP A 294 5.90 -17.23 25.36
N ILE A 295 5.36 -17.72 24.25
CA ILE A 295 4.16 -18.58 24.27
C ILE A 295 4.35 -19.90 23.52
N GLY A 296 5.56 -20.19 23.01
CA GLY A 296 5.88 -21.41 22.31
C GLY A 296 5.14 -21.52 20.97
N LEU A 297 4.90 -22.75 20.51
CA LEU A 297 4.25 -23.00 19.21
C LEU A 297 2.80 -22.49 19.11
N ILE A 298 2.18 -22.09 20.23
CA ILE A 298 0.87 -21.42 20.22
C ILE A 298 0.98 -20.02 19.54
N ALA A 299 2.18 -19.46 19.40
CA ALA A 299 2.42 -18.27 18.59
C ALA A 299 2.07 -18.45 17.12
N SER A 300 2.19 -19.66 16.56
CA SER A 300 2.02 -19.93 15.14
C SER A 300 0.68 -19.45 14.58
N PRO A 301 -0.49 -19.81 15.14
CA PRO A 301 -1.76 -19.27 14.67
C PRO A 301 -1.83 -17.74 14.77
N ILE A 302 -1.24 -17.11 15.81
CA ILE A 302 -1.25 -15.64 15.94
C ILE A 302 -0.45 -14.98 14.82
N ILE A 303 0.74 -15.50 14.53
CA ILE A 303 1.61 -15.01 13.44
C ILE A 303 0.91 -15.16 12.07
N LEU A 304 0.20 -16.27 11.86
CA LEU A 304 -0.58 -16.50 10.64
C LEU A 304 -1.81 -15.59 10.55
N LEU A 305 -2.49 -15.31 11.67
CA LEU A 305 -3.60 -14.36 11.68
C LEU A 305 -3.11 -12.94 11.35
N VAL A 306 -1.99 -12.50 11.93
CA VAL A 306 -1.37 -11.21 11.59
C VAL A 306 -1.06 -11.14 10.10
N PHE A 307 -0.46 -12.19 9.52
CA PHE A 307 -0.22 -12.27 8.08
C PHE A 307 -1.51 -12.15 7.27
N LEU A 308 -2.53 -12.95 7.59
CA LEU A 308 -3.79 -13.01 6.85
C LEU A 308 -4.55 -11.68 6.89
N PHE A 309 -4.60 -11.02 8.04
CA PHE A 309 -5.20 -9.68 8.19
C PHE A 309 -4.38 -8.57 7.54
N SER A 310 -3.09 -8.80 7.28
CA SER A 310 -2.26 -7.83 6.58
C SER A 310 -2.53 -7.80 5.08
N ILE A 311 -2.96 -8.90 4.46
CA ILE A 311 -3.04 -9.02 2.99
C ILE A 311 -3.81 -7.85 2.34
N PRO A 312 -5.02 -7.45 2.78
CA PRO A 312 -5.72 -6.31 2.16
C PRO A 312 -4.93 -5.00 2.29
N ILE A 313 -4.30 -4.77 3.44
CA ILE A 313 -3.52 -3.56 3.76
C ILE A 313 -2.27 -3.44 2.89
N LEU A 314 -1.66 -4.56 2.51
CA LEU A 314 -0.46 -4.53 1.69
C LEU A 314 -0.77 -4.24 0.21
N ASN A 315 -1.90 -4.77 -0.29
CA ASN A 315 -2.26 -4.71 -1.71
C ASN A 315 -3.03 -3.44 -2.09
N PHE A 316 -3.77 -2.84 -1.16
CA PHE A 316 -4.59 -1.67 -1.43
C PHE A 316 -4.11 -0.43 -0.68
N PRO A 317 -4.26 0.76 -1.27
CA PRO A 317 -4.05 2.00 -0.55
C PRO A 317 -5.16 2.24 0.47
N THR A 318 -4.93 3.18 1.38
CA THR A 318 -5.76 3.42 2.57
C THR A 318 -7.22 3.70 2.26
N GLU A 319 -7.46 4.34 1.12
CA GLU A 319 -8.74 4.83 0.63
C GLU A 319 -9.70 3.69 0.26
N TYR A 320 -9.16 2.50 -0.03
CA TYR A 320 -9.93 1.31 -0.38
C TYR A 320 -10.23 0.44 0.85
N LEU A 321 -9.62 0.73 1.99
CA LEU A 321 -9.77 -0.08 3.18
C LEU A 321 -11.05 0.31 3.93
N PRO A 322 -11.84 -0.68 4.39
CA PRO A 322 -12.91 -0.44 5.34
C PRO A 322 -12.40 0.29 6.59
N SER A 323 -13.22 1.16 7.18
CA SER A 323 -12.85 1.98 8.35
C SER A 323 -12.26 1.16 9.50
N LEU A 324 -12.84 -0.02 9.78
CA LEU A 324 -12.33 -0.93 10.81
C LEU A 324 -10.89 -1.37 10.55
N THR A 325 -10.58 -1.78 9.31
CA THR A 325 -9.24 -2.23 8.90
C THR A 325 -8.25 -1.07 8.92
N ASN A 326 -8.66 0.08 8.40
CA ASN A 326 -7.83 1.28 8.36
C ASN A 326 -7.45 1.74 9.78
N THR A 327 -8.42 1.95 10.67
CA THR A 327 -8.15 2.45 12.02
C THR A 327 -7.46 1.44 12.93
N LEU A 328 -7.85 0.16 12.89
CA LEU A 328 -7.34 -0.81 13.85
C LEU A 328 -6.05 -1.48 13.44
N LEU A 329 -5.74 -1.60 12.14
CA LEU A 329 -4.68 -2.49 11.66
C LEU A 329 -3.60 -1.75 10.86
N TYR A 330 -3.96 -0.72 10.10
CA TYR A 330 -3.04 -0.06 9.16
C TYR A 330 -1.80 0.55 9.83
N SER A 331 -1.93 1.15 11.03
CA SER A 331 -0.84 1.92 11.65
C SER A 331 0.28 1.10 12.30
N TRP A 332 0.08 -0.21 12.55
CA TRP A 332 1.04 -0.99 13.35
C TRP A 332 1.52 -2.29 12.69
N ILE A 333 0.95 -2.68 11.55
CA ILE A 333 1.36 -3.93 10.88
C ILE A 333 2.80 -3.82 10.36
N PRO A 334 3.74 -4.65 10.85
CA PRO A 334 5.14 -4.58 10.44
C PRO A 334 5.35 -4.82 8.94
N LEU A 335 4.50 -5.64 8.33
CA LEU A 335 4.59 -5.96 6.90
C LEU A 335 4.35 -4.72 6.03
N ARG A 336 3.50 -3.78 6.48
CA ARG A 336 3.19 -2.56 5.74
C ARG A 336 4.45 -1.73 5.50
N PHE A 337 5.21 -1.48 6.56
CA PHE A 337 6.45 -0.70 6.48
C PHE A 337 7.54 -1.40 5.64
N SER A 338 7.55 -2.74 5.60
CA SER A 338 8.43 -3.47 4.66
C SER A 338 8.01 -3.26 3.21
N VAL A 339 6.71 -3.22 2.92
CA VAL A 339 6.20 -2.93 1.57
C VAL A 339 6.52 -1.49 1.16
N GLU A 340 6.25 -0.52 2.04
CA GLU A 340 6.55 0.90 1.79
C GLU A 340 8.03 1.11 1.50
N GLY A 341 8.92 0.55 2.34
CA GLY A 341 10.37 0.69 2.13
C GLY A 341 10.87 -0.05 0.88
N LEU A 342 10.23 -1.16 0.49
CA LEU A 342 10.54 -1.79 -0.80
C LEU A 342 10.02 -0.98 -1.98
N ARG A 343 8.87 -0.29 -1.90
CA ARG A 343 8.41 0.61 -2.96
C ARG A 343 9.41 1.74 -3.17
N GLU A 344 9.87 2.36 -2.09
CA GLU A 344 10.93 3.38 -2.12
C GLU A 344 12.21 2.85 -2.81
N VAL A 345 12.67 1.64 -2.47
CA VAL A 345 13.87 1.04 -3.09
C VAL A 345 13.69 0.69 -4.57
N PHE A 346 12.46 0.36 -5.00
CA PHE A 346 12.20 -0.14 -6.35
C PHE A 346 11.87 0.96 -7.35
N PHE A 347 11.12 1.97 -6.92
CA PHE A 347 10.48 2.92 -7.83
C PHE A 347 10.92 4.38 -7.65
N PHE A 348 11.66 4.72 -6.59
CA PHE A 348 12.05 6.10 -6.30
C PHE A 348 13.56 6.28 -6.43
N ASP A 349 13.99 7.32 -7.16
CA ASP A 349 15.41 7.63 -7.39
C ASP A 349 16.10 8.17 -6.13
N GLU A 350 15.39 9.03 -5.36
CA GLU A 350 15.87 9.53 -4.08
C GLU A 350 15.25 8.74 -2.93
N VAL A 351 16.11 7.94 -2.32
CA VAL A 351 15.78 7.03 -1.24
C VAL A 351 15.61 7.82 0.06
N SER A 352 14.44 8.41 0.29
CA SER A 352 14.08 9.12 1.53
C SER A 352 13.64 8.16 2.66
N LEU A 353 14.37 7.04 2.82
CA LEU A 353 14.08 5.91 3.73
C LEU A 353 13.92 6.24 5.22
N THR A 354 14.03 7.50 5.61
CA THR A 354 14.21 7.90 7.00
C THR A 354 13.02 7.49 7.88
N SER A 355 11.78 7.75 7.47
CA SER A 355 10.60 7.48 8.30
C SER A 355 10.29 5.98 8.39
N THR A 356 10.28 5.29 7.26
CA THR A 356 9.97 3.86 7.15
C THR A 356 11.02 2.99 7.81
N ILE A 357 12.32 3.25 7.54
CA ILE A 357 13.41 2.53 8.21
C ILE A 357 13.44 2.81 9.70
N LEU A 358 13.19 4.05 10.13
CA LEU A 358 13.16 4.37 11.56
C LEU A 358 12.06 3.58 12.26
N THR A 359 10.88 3.47 11.65
CA THR A 359 9.76 2.70 12.21
C THR A 359 10.09 1.21 12.28
N LEU A 360 10.61 0.61 11.19
CA LEU A 360 11.06 -0.79 11.20
C LEU A 360 12.20 -1.04 12.21
N THR A 361 13.09 -0.06 12.39
CA THR A 361 14.19 -0.13 13.37
C THR A 361 13.63 -0.20 14.78
N TRP A 362 12.67 0.66 15.13
CA TRP A 362 12.02 0.61 16.45
C TRP A 362 11.26 -0.69 16.67
N ILE A 363 10.58 -1.20 15.65
CA ILE A 363 9.90 -2.50 15.70
C ILE A 363 10.93 -3.62 15.94
N GLY A 364 12.05 -3.62 15.22
CA GLY A 364 13.13 -4.59 15.35
C GLY A 364 13.79 -4.57 16.73
N ILE A 365 14.15 -3.37 17.21
CA ILE A 365 14.72 -3.17 18.55
C ILE A 365 13.74 -3.66 19.63
N SER A 366 12.47 -3.27 19.52
CA SER A 366 11.42 -3.72 20.45
C SER A 366 11.27 -5.23 20.44
N GLY A 367 11.25 -5.84 19.25
CA GLY A 367 11.22 -7.29 19.08
C GLY A 367 12.42 -7.98 19.75
N LEU A 368 13.63 -7.46 19.53
CA LEU A 368 14.86 -7.99 20.13
C LEU A 368 14.88 -7.85 21.66
N ILE A 369 14.40 -6.72 22.19
CA ILE A 369 14.26 -6.50 23.64
C ILE A 369 13.26 -7.50 24.22
N ILE A 370 12.06 -7.63 23.66
CA ILE A 370 11.02 -8.56 24.14
C ILE A 370 11.53 -10.00 24.06
N MET A 371 12.21 -10.36 22.97
CA MET A 371 12.85 -11.66 22.79
C MET A 371 13.88 -11.93 23.89
N SER A 372 14.72 -10.94 24.24
CA SER A 372 15.75 -11.03 25.27
C SER A 372 15.17 -11.10 26.69
N LEU A 373 14.09 -10.37 26.97
CA LEU A 373 13.38 -10.40 28.25
C LEU A 373 12.81 -11.79 28.58
N SER A 374 12.67 -12.68 27.59
CA SER A 374 12.26 -14.06 27.81
C SER A 374 13.22 -14.85 28.72
N LEU A 375 14.48 -14.39 28.86
CA LEU A 375 15.48 -14.95 29.79
C LEU A 375 15.09 -14.78 31.26
N LEU A 376 14.31 -13.73 31.59
CA LEU A 376 13.87 -13.46 32.97
C LEU A 376 12.75 -14.39 33.43
N ARG A 377 12.18 -15.20 32.53
CA ARG A 377 11.05 -16.05 32.85
C ARG A 377 11.50 -17.24 33.71
N LYS A 378 10.97 -17.32 34.94
CA LYS A 378 11.22 -18.44 35.86
C LYS A 378 10.93 -19.78 35.18
N LYS A 379 11.84 -20.75 35.40
CA LYS A 379 11.70 -22.14 34.97
C LYS A 379 10.38 -22.69 35.51
N VAL A 380 9.41 -22.97 34.63
CA VAL A 380 8.23 -23.74 35.03
C VAL A 380 8.74 -25.15 35.35
N LYS A 381 8.80 -25.51 36.63
CA LYS A 381 9.08 -26.89 37.04
C LYS A 381 7.93 -27.75 36.51
N ASN A 382 8.18 -28.55 35.48
CA ASN A 382 7.22 -29.54 35.01
C ASN A 382 6.83 -30.44 36.19
N LYS A 383 5.54 -30.40 36.57
CA LYS A 383 4.97 -31.17 37.68
C LYS A 383 4.97 -32.68 37.42
N GLN A 384 5.19 -33.09 36.17
CA GLN A 384 5.16 -34.50 35.73
C GLN A 384 6.30 -35.37 36.30
N THR A 385 7.41 -34.79 36.79
CA THR A 385 8.48 -35.62 37.39
C THR A 385 8.16 -36.08 38.81
N LYS A 386 7.19 -35.44 39.50
CA LYS A 386 6.78 -35.86 40.85
C LYS A 386 5.82 -37.05 40.85
N GLU A 387 4.94 -37.18 39.86
CA GLU A 387 3.98 -38.30 39.85
C GLU A 387 4.64 -39.64 39.48
N THR A 388 5.69 -39.63 38.67
CA THR A 388 6.46 -40.85 38.37
C THR A 388 7.31 -41.29 39.57
N GLN A 389 7.89 -40.37 40.34
CA GLN A 389 8.65 -40.72 41.55
C GLN A 389 7.75 -41.15 42.72
N VAL A 390 6.55 -40.56 42.87
CA VAL A 390 5.59 -40.99 43.90
C VAL A 390 4.97 -42.35 43.56
N ARG A 391 4.79 -42.68 42.27
CA ARG A 391 4.32 -44.02 41.89
C ARG A 391 5.37 -45.10 42.12
N VAL A 392 6.66 -44.84 41.92
CA VAL A 392 7.71 -45.85 42.14
C VAL A 392 7.90 -46.12 43.65
N ASN A 393 7.80 -45.11 44.51
CA ASN A 393 7.96 -45.28 45.95
C ASN A 393 6.74 -45.88 46.68
N ASN A 394 5.63 -46.13 45.98
CA ASN A 394 4.44 -46.80 46.54
C ASN A 394 4.37 -48.30 46.19
N PHE A 395 5.40 -48.84 45.56
CA PHE A 395 5.53 -50.26 45.21
C PHE A 395 6.79 -50.94 45.78
N GLU A 396 7.52 -50.26 46.67
CA GLU A 396 8.50 -50.85 47.60
C GLU A 396 7.88 -50.88 49.00
#